data_AF-A0A329MGC4-F1
#
_entry.id   AF-A0A329MGC4-F1
#
_cell.length_a   1.000
_cell.length_b   1.000
_cell.length_c   1.000
_cell.angle_alpha   90.00
_cell.angle_beta   90.00
_cell.angle_gamma   90.00
#
_symmetry.space_group_name_H-M   'P 1'
#
loop_
_entity.id
_entity.type
_entity.pdbx_description
1 polymer ?
#
loop_
_entity_poly.entity_id
_entity_poly.type
_entity_poly.pdbx_seq_one_letter_code
_entity_poly.pdbx_strand_id
1 'polypeptide(L)'
;MNEVMKNRGGDAGGNRIRPLADEYVVLFESPDPQSVYGYSPGIVVLPDGRLIATMDLGGKGVKELEGPKGSRRGYITQGKIFLSDDKGRTWRHVHDFPFMHARPFVAGGSLYVIGQCENIQIMRSDDKGESWTAPVRLTDSGNWHQAPCNVHEANGNVYLVMENIREHELTNWPVSQIEPILMRAKTDADLTLAESWTFASGLVAEEAIPSGRLDYFGVPFFTEQRAAKPNQVNSALVGWLETNVVQITDPDHYWHDPSGRTFHLWMRAHTGGTGYAAIAKVVEREDGRMETMLERTPSGKTAAFLPCPGGQMKFHILYDAITKMYWLLSSQATDSMTRADRLPAERFDLPNNERHRLQLHFSKNCVDWCFAGLVTAGDSPRQSRHYASMAIDGDDLCVLSRSGDARAKDAHNGNLITFHRVARFRELIY
;
A
#
# COMPACT_ATOMS: atom_id res chain seq x y z
N MET A 1 22.00 36.20 -41.55
CA MET A 1 20.59 36.27 -42.00
C MET A 1 19.94 34.97 -41.57
N ASN A 2 19.51 34.91 -40.31
CA ASN A 2 18.15 35.20 -39.86
C ASN A 2 17.16 34.14 -40.40
N GLU A 3 16.83 33.15 -39.58
CA GLU A 3 15.54 33.01 -38.89
C GLU A 3 15.50 31.64 -38.18
N VAL A 4 14.92 31.40 -37.00
CA VAL A 4 14.41 32.21 -35.89
C VAL A 4 14.41 31.20 -34.73
N MET A 5 15.04 31.56 -33.62
CA MET A 5 14.92 30.85 -32.36
C MET A 5 13.44 30.86 -31.93
N LYS A 6 12.84 29.68 -31.75
CA LYS A 6 11.55 29.58 -31.07
C LYS A 6 11.75 29.82 -29.58
N ASN A 7 11.45 31.06 -29.20
CA ASN A 7 10.96 31.54 -27.91
C ASN A 7 11.31 30.68 -26.68
N ARG A 8 12.36 31.12 -25.97
CA ARG A 8 12.32 31.16 -24.51
C ARG A 8 11.25 32.18 -24.09
N GLY A 9 10.00 31.74 -24.06
CA GLY A 9 8.96 32.46 -23.34
C GLY A 9 9.30 32.40 -21.85
N GLY A 10 9.65 33.55 -21.28
CA GLY A 10 9.64 33.74 -19.83
C GLY A 10 8.23 33.43 -19.33
N ASP A 11 8.10 32.36 -18.54
CA ASP A 11 6.84 31.96 -17.95
C ASP A 11 6.55 32.89 -16.77
N ALA A 12 5.80 33.96 -17.02
CA ALA A 12 5.08 34.73 -16.03
C ALA A 12 3.87 33.91 -15.50
N GLY A 13 4.12 32.67 -15.06
CA GLY A 13 3.15 31.68 -14.60
C GLY A 13 3.54 31.02 -13.27
N GLY A 14 4.30 31.75 -12.44
CA GLY A 14 5.14 31.23 -11.35
C GLY A 14 4.49 30.54 -10.15
N ASN A 15 3.21 30.13 -10.18
CA ASN A 15 2.55 29.47 -9.05
C ASN A 15 1.66 28.26 -9.45
N ARG A 16 1.99 27.54 -10.53
CA ARG A 16 1.32 26.25 -10.81
C ARG A 16 2.15 25.09 -10.27
N ILE A 17 1.54 24.27 -9.40
CA ILE A 17 2.14 23.01 -8.92
C ILE A 17 2.39 22.12 -10.16
N ARG A 18 3.66 21.78 -10.41
CA ARG A 18 4.05 20.77 -11.40
C ARG A 18 4.21 19.43 -10.69
N PRO A 19 3.82 18.30 -11.32
CA PRO A 19 4.06 17.01 -10.70
C PRO A 19 5.57 16.75 -10.53
N LEU A 20 5.94 16.11 -9.42
CA LEU A 20 7.31 15.83 -9.02
C LEU A 20 7.98 14.78 -9.91
N ALA A 21 7.20 13.87 -10.51
CA ALA A 21 7.68 12.75 -11.32
C ALA A 21 6.61 12.30 -12.35
N ASP A 22 6.18 13.23 -13.22
CA ASP A 22 5.13 12.93 -14.21
C ASP A 22 5.63 12.04 -15.35
N GLU A 23 6.91 12.13 -15.68
CA GLU A 23 7.56 11.17 -16.58
C GLU A 23 7.69 9.81 -15.90
N TYR A 24 7.46 8.74 -16.66
CA TYR A 24 7.50 7.38 -16.13
C TYR A 24 8.06 6.37 -17.13
N VAL A 25 8.54 5.27 -16.59
CA VAL A 25 8.88 4.05 -17.32
C VAL A 25 7.77 3.03 -17.12
N VAL A 26 7.32 2.39 -18.20
CA VAL A 26 6.34 1.30 -18.10
C VAL A 26 7.09 0.03 -17.67
N LEU A 27 6.80 -0.47 -16.47
CA LEU A 27 7.34 -1.73 -15.98
C LEU A 27 6.55 -2.92 -16.56
N PHE A 28 5.23 -2.78 -16.63
CA PHE A 28 4.34 -3.78 -17.19
C PHE A 28 3.22 -3.11 -17.98
N GLU A 29 2.90 -3.69 -19.13
CA GLU A 29 1.73 -3.36 -19.94
C GLU A 29 0.92 -4.64 -20.18
N SER A 30 -0.39 -4.54 -19.94
CA SER A 30 -1.29 -5.67 -20.12
C SER A 30 -1.39 -6.08 -21.59
N PRO A 31 -1.28 -7.40 -21.90
CA PRO A 31 -1.50 -7.90 -23.26
C PRO A 31 -2.96 -7.80 -23.71
N ASP A 32 -3.91 -7.74 -22.77
CA ASP A 32 -5.33 -7.49 -23.02
C ASP A 32 -5.93 -6.64 -21.89
N PRO A 33 -5.98 -5.30 -22.07
CA PRO A 33 -6.53 -4.38 -21.07
C PRO A 33 -7.97 -4.65 -20.62
N GLN A 34 -8.74 -5.47 -21.35
CA GLN A 34 -10.14 -5.79 -21.01
C GLN A 34 -10.30 -7.10 -20.24
N SER A 35 -9.24 -7.90 -20.08
CA SER A 35 -9.33 -9.19 -19.38
C SER A 35 -8.14 -9.53 -18.48
N VAL A 36 -7.01 -8.83 -18.63
CA VAL A 36 -5.81 -8.95 -17.81
C VAL A 36 -5.48 -7.58 -17.22
N TYR A 37 -5.41 -7.50 -15.90
CA TYR A 37 -5.20 -6.26 -15.17
C TYR A 37 -3.96 -6.35 -14.31
N GLY A 38 -3.25 -5.23 -14.16
CA GLY A 38 -2.07 -5.13 -13.28
C GLY A 38 -2.43 -4.62 -11.89
N TYR A 39 -2.00 -5.35 -10.85
CA TYR A 39 -2.31 -5.04 -9.46
C TYR A 39 -1.09 -5.02 -8.53
N SER A 40 -1.31 -4.34 -7.40
CA SER A 40 -0.52 -4.41 -6.17
C SER A 40 1.01 -4.40 -6.37
N PRO A 41 1.58 -3.30 -6.90
CA PRO A 41 3.02 -3.22 -7.06
C PRO A 41 3.73 -3.14 -5.71
N GLY A 42 4.85 -3.86 -5.55
CA GLY A 42 5.80 -3.75 -4.44
C GLY A 42 7.20 -3.45 -4.97
N ILE A 43 8.03 -2.75 -4.20
CA ILE A 43 9.40 -2.39 -4.59
C ILE A 43 10.36 -2.41 -3.41
N VAL A 44 11.58 -2.90 -3.63
CA VAL A 44 12.71 -2.75 -2.71
C VAL A 44 13.98 -2.42 -3.50
N VAL A 45 14.90 -1.71 -2.86
CA VAL A 45 16.23 -1.38 -3.38
C VAL A 45 17.23 -2.25 -2.65
N LEU A 46 18.05 -3.01 -3.37
CA LEU A 46 19.13 -3.80 -2.78
C LEU A 46 20.32 -2.91 -2.39
N PRO A 47 21.22 -3.38 -1.49
CA PRO A 47 22.39 -2.60 -1.08
C PRO A 47 23.32 -2.15 -2.21
N ASP A 48 23.34 -2.85 -3.35
CA ASP A 48 24.12 -2.49 -4.53
C ASP A 48 23.38 -1.57 -5.53
N GLY A 49 22.16 -1.14 -5.20
CA GLY A 49 21.32 -0.28 -6.01
C GLY A 49 20.43 -0.99 -7.03
N ARG A 50 20.48 -2.34 -7.12
CA ARG A 50 19.52 -3.10 -7.93
C ARG A 50 18.10 -2.90 -7.39
N LEU A 51 17.15 -2.65 -8.29
CA LEU A 51 15.73 -2.55 -7.93
C LEU A 51 15.03 -3.90 -8.16
N ILE A 52 14.23 -4.31 -7.19
CA ILE A 52 13.35 -5.47 -7.30
C ILE A 52 11.91 -4.97 -7.25
N ALA A 53 11.10 -5.39 -8.21
CA ALA A 53 9.69 -5.08 -8.27
C ALA A 53 8.86 -6.35 -8.27
N THR A 54 7.74 -6.31 -7.57
CA THR A 54 6.67 -7.31 -7.64
C THR A 54 5.39 -6.67 -8.14
N MET A 55 4.52 -7.49 -8.72
CA MET A 55 3.13 -7.15 -8.98
C MET A 55 2.32 -8.44 -9.11
N ASP A 56 1.00 -8.35 -9.24
CA ASP A 56 0.17 -9.51 -9.60
C ASP A 56 -0.86 -9.19 -10.68
N LEU A 57 -1.16 -10.20 -11.49
CA LEU A 57 -2.19 -10.15 -12.51
C LEU A 57 -3.49 -10.70 -11.97
N GLY A 58 -4.60 -10.07 -12.38
CA GLY A 58 -5.94 -10.63 -12.20
C GLY A 58 -6.82 -10.35 -13.42
N GLY A 59 -8.06 -10.85 -13.36
CA GLY A 59 -9.02 -10.77 -14.46
C GLY A 59 -9.20 -12.12 -15.17
N LYS A 60 -10.26 -12.21 -15.97
CA LYS A 60 -10.72 -13.47 -16.59
C LYS A 60 -9.74 -14.05 -17.61
N GLY A 61 -8.83 -13.24 -18.15
CA GLY A 61 -7.82 -13.67 -19.13
C GLY A 61 -6.60 -14.31 -18.50
N VAL A 62 -6.37 -14.14 -17.20
CA VAL A 62 -5.15 -14.62 -16.53
C VAL A 62 -5.01 -16.14 -16.58
N LYS A 63 -6.12 -16.89 -16.55
CA LYS A 63 -6.11 -18.36 -16.65
C LYS A 63 -5.51 -18.89 -17.96
N GLU A 64 -5.51 -18.08 -19.02
CA GLU A 64 -4.97 -18.45 -20.33
C GLU A 64 -3.48 -18.11 -20.48
N LEU A 65 -2.90 -17.37 -19.52
CA LEU A 65 -1.48 -17.01 -19.54
C LEU A 65 -0.62 -18.20 -19.10
N GLU A 66 0.59 -18.31 -19.65
CA GLU A 66 1.59 -19.28 -19.22
C GLU A 66 2.08 -19.03 -17.78
N GLY A 67 2.70 -20.05 -17.17
CA GLY A 67 3.30 -19.97 -15.83
C GLY A 67 2.33 -20.28 -14.67
N PRO A 68 2.86 -20.38 -13.44
CA PRO A 68 2.10 -20.81 -12.26
C PRO A 68 0.97 -19.82 -11.93
N LYS A 69 -0.14 -20.35 -11.40
CA LYS A 69 -1.34 -19.58 -11.03
C LYS A 69 -1.80 -19.91 -9.62
N GLY A 70 -2.19 -18.87 -8.89
CA GLY A 70 -2.93 -18.98 -7.64
C GLY A 70 -4.43 -18.91 -7.89
N SER A 71 -5.21 -19.50 -6.98
CA SER A 71 -6.66 -19.34 -6.93
C SER A 71 -7.09 -19.05 -5.50
N ARG A 72 -7.88 -18.00 -5.31
CA ARG A 72 -8.51 -17.68 -4.03
C ARG A 72 -9.98 -17.40 -4.26
N ARG A 73 -10.87 -18.23 -3.71
CA ARG A 73 -12.33 -18.10 -3.88
C ARG A 73 -12.76 -17.94 -5.35
N GLY A 74 -12.10 -18.68 -6.25
CA GLY A 74 -12.36 -18.64 -7.71
C GLY A 74 -11.67 -17.50 -8.46
N TYR A 75 -11.01 -16.56 -7.78
CA TYR A 75 -10.19 -15.53 -8.42
C TYR A 75 -8.82 -16.11 -8.76
N ILE A 76 -8.51 -16.15 -10.05
CA ILE A 76 -7.21 -16.58 -10.56
C ILE A 76 -6.23 -15.41 -10.57
N THR A 77 -5.01 -15.67 -10.12
CA THR A 77 -3.93 -14.68 -10.10
C THR A 77 -2.60 -15.24 -10.54
N GLN A 78 -1.69 -14.34 -10.93
CA GLN A 78 -0.29 -14.65 -11.19
C GLN A 78 0.58 -13.50 -10.68
N GLY A 79 1.43 -13.77 -9.70
CA GLY A 79 2.47 -12.85 -9.28
C GLY A 79 3.63 -12.82 -10.27
N LYS A 80 4.29 -11.67 -10.39
CA LYS A 80 5.44 -11.44 -11.28
C LYS A 80 6.56 -10.71 -10.55
N ILE A 81 7.81 -11.03 -10.90
CA ILE A 81 9.02 -10.38 -10.39
C ILE A 81 9.80 -9.75 -11.54
N PHE A 82 10.27 -8.52 -11.33
CA PHE A 82 11.10 -7.79 -12.27
C PHE A 82 12.34 -7.23 -11.60
N LEU A 83 13.44 -7.16 -12.35
CA LEU A 83 14.72 -6.60 -11.92
C LEU A 83 15.08 -5.38 -12.76
N SER A 84 15.75 -4.40 -12.15
CA SER A 84 16.40 -3.30 -12.87
C SER A 84 17.79 -3.03 -12.28
N ASP A 85 18.79 -3.00 -13.16
CA ASP A 85 20.20 -2.72 -12.84
C ASP A 85 20.64 -1.31 -13.29
N ASP A 86 19.72 -0.52 -13.84
CA ASP A 86 20.00 0.79 -14.46
C ASP A 86 19.15 1.93 -13.87
N LYS A 87 18.85 1.82 -12.57
CA LYS A 87 18.05 2.78 -11.80
C LYS A 87 16.57 2.88 -12.24
N GLY A 88 16.03 1.81 -12.80
CA GLY A 88 14.62 1.71 -13.21
C GLY A 88 14.35 2.23 -14.62
N ARG A 89 15.38 2.41 -15.45
CA ARG A 89 15.22 2.83 -16.85
C ARG A 89 14.74 1.67 -17.71
N THR A 90 15.22 0.47 -17.43
CA THR A 90 14.75 -0.78 -18.05
C THR A 90 14.44 -1.81 -16.98
N TRP A 91 13.49 -2.70 -17.27
CA TRP A 91 13.01 -3.74 -16.37
C TRP A 91 12.99 -5.08 -17.10
N ARG A 92 13.53 -6.12 -16.46
CA ARG A 92 13.50 -7.50 -16.95
C ARG A 92 12.59 -8.33 -16.06
N HIS A 93 11.58 -8.96 -16.65
CA HIS A 93 10.80 -10.01 -15.98
C HIS A 93 11.68 -11.25 -15.76
N VAL A 94 11.65 -11.83 -14.56
CA VAL A 94 12.51 -12.96 -14.19
C VAL A 94 11.77 -14.15 -13.57
N HIS A 95 10.59 -13.94 -13.01
CA HIS A 95 9.87 -15.01 -12.33
C HIS A 95 8.36 -14.78 -12.29
N ASP A 96 7.60 -15.87 -12.36
CA ASP A 96 6.16 -15.91 -12.13
C ASP A 96 5.86 -16.82 -10.94
N PHE A 97 4.88 -16.48 -10.10
CA PHE A 97 4.56 -17.23 -8.89
C PHE A 97 3.03 -17.29 -8.60
N PRO A 98 2.53 -18.31 -7.88
CA PRO A 98 1.10 -18.60 -7.74
C PRO A 98 0.44 -17.87 -6.56
N PHE A 99 0.87 -16.67 -6.20
CA PHE A 99 0.23 -15.87 -5.15
C PHE A 99 0.23 -14.38 -5.49
N MET A 100 -0.56 -13.60 -4.74
CA MET A 100 -0.84 -12.19 -5.01
C MET A 100 -0.47 -11.29 -3.85
N HIS A 101 -0.58 -9.98 -4.10
CA HIS A 101 -0.34 -8.90 -3.16
C HIS A 101 1.06 -8.93 -2.54
N ALA A 102 2.01 -9.43 -3.31
CA ALA A 102 3.32 -9.76 -2.80
C ALA A 102 4.20 -8.51 -2.68
N ARG A 103 4.99 -8.42 -1.61
CA ARG A 103 6.00 -7.39 -1.41
C ARG A 103 7.39 -8.01 -1.35
N PRO A 104 8.41 -7.41 -2.01
CA PRO A 104 9.79 -7.83 -1.85
C PRO A 104 10.43 -7.12 -0.64
N PHE A 105 11.32 -7.80 0.07
CA PHE A 105 12.10 -7.21 1.16
C PHE A 105 13.40 -7.98 1.39
N VAL A 106 14.39 -7.33 2.01
CA VAL A 106 15.69 -7.93 2.33
C VAL A 106 15.73 -8.28 3.82
N ALA A 107 16.27 -9.43 4.17
CA ALA A 107 16.57 -9.80 5.56
C ALA A 107 17.77 -10.74 5.59
N GLY A 108 18.74 -10.49 6.48
CA GLY A 108 19.89 -11.39 6.65
C GLY A 108 20.73 -11.57 5.38
N GLY A 109 20.77 -10.56 4.50
CA GLY A 109 21.45 -10.62 3.21
C GLY A 109 20.73 -11.39 2.10
N SER A 110 19.57 -11.99 2.41
CA SER A 110 18.73 -12.69 1.44
C SER A 110 17.57 -11.79 1.00
N LEU A 111 17.08 -12.02 -0.22
CA LEU A 111 15.90 -11.36 -0.75
C LEU A 111 14.69 -12.28 -0.58
N TYR A 112 13.58 -11.74 -0.09
CA TYR A 112 12.33 -12.46 0.10
C TYR A 112 11.18 -11.79 -0.64
N VAL A 113 10.21 -12.59 -1.07
CA VAL A 113 8.91 -12.12 -1.57
C VAL A 113 7.84 -12.83 -0.78
N ILE A 114 7.05 -12.05 -0.04
CA ILE A 114 5.93 -12.55 0.79
C ILE A 114 4.61 -11.98 0.28
N GLY A 115 3.59 -12.81 0.23
CA GLY A 115 2.23 -12.44 -0.17
C GLY A 115 1.21 -13.46 0.30
N GLN A 116 0.06 -13.55 -0.36
CA GLN A 116 -0.96 -14.52 0.00
C GLN A 116 -1.68 -15.11 -1.22
N CYS A 117 -2.13 -16.35 -1.05
CA CYS A 117 -3.22 -16.93 -1.83
C CYS A 117 -3.90 -17.96 -0.92
N GLU A 118 -4.97 -17.54 -0.26
CA GLU A 118 -5.61 -18.21 0.89
C GLU A 118 -4.73 -18.22 2.14
N ASN A 119 -3.54 -18.81 2.04
CA ASN A 119 -2.49 -18.82 3.06
C ASN A 119 -1.42 -17.76 2.79
N ILE A 120 -0.66 -17.40 3.83
CA ILE A 120 0.57 -16.62 3.66
C ILE A 120 1.60 -17.49 2.95
N GLN A 121 2.21 -16.94 1.90
CA GLN A 121 3.24 -17.62 1.12
C GLN A 121 4.50 -16.76 1.00
N ILE A 122 5.66 -17.40 1.02
CA ILE A 122 6.96 -16.74 0.89
C ILE A 122 7.88 -17.50 -0.06
N MET A 123 8.72 -16.76 -0.78
CA MET A 123 9.84 -17.27 -1.56
C MET A 123 11.11 -16.52 -1.18
N ARG A 124 12.26 -17.16 -1.41
CA ARG A 124 13.59 -16.64 -1.12
C ARG A 124 14.47 -16.65 -2.37
N SER A 125 15.38 -15.69 -2.44
CA SER A 125 16.47 -15.62 -3.40
C SER A 125 17.77 -15.23 -2.69
N ASP A 126 18.84 -15.97 -2.98
CA ASP A 126 20.19 -15.74 -2.45
C ASP A 126 21.15 -15.16 -3.51
N ASP A 127 20.65 -14.90 -4.72
CA ASP A 127 21.42 -14.42 -5.88
C ASP A 127 20.87 -13.10 -6.43
N LYS A 128 20.32 -12.25 -5.54
CA LYS A 128 19.80 -10.91 -5.86
C LYS A 128 18.64 -10.95 -6.88
N GLY A 129 17.78 -11.96 -6.76
CA GLY A 129 16.52 -12.09 -7.51
C GLY A 129 16.64 -12.82 -8.84
N GLU A 130 17.80 -13.37 -9.20
CA GLU A 130 17.98 -14.11 -10.46
C GLU A 130 17.31 -15.49 -10.42
N SER A 131 17.34 -16.17 -9.27
CA SER A 131 16.62 -17.41 -9.01
C SER A 131 15.87 -17.38 -7.68
N TRP A 132 14.83 -18.22 -7.60
CA TRP A 132 13.89 -18.24 -6.48
C TRP A 132 13.60 -19.66 -6.03
N THR A 133 13.46 -19.86 -4.72
CA THR A 133 12.93 -21.10 -4.17
C THR A 133 11.48 -21.30 -4.58
N ALA A 134 10.98 -22.54 -4.46
CA ALA A 134 9.54 -22.78 -4.55
C ALA A 134 8.78 -21.99 -3.46
N PRO A 135 7.52 -21.58 -3.71
CA PRO A 135 6.67 -20.98 -2.69
C PRO A 135 6.48 -21.91 -1.49
N VAL A 136 6.71 -21.37 -0.29
CA VAL A 136 6.47 -22.05 0.99
C VAL A 136 5.29 -21.39 1.68
N ARG A 137 4.41 -22.19 2.30
CA ARG A 137 3.30 -21.70 3.11
C ARG A 137 3.78 -21.45 4.54
N LEU A 138 3.43 -20.30 5.09
CA LEU A 138 3.72 -19.95 6.50
C LEU A 138 2.51 -20.19 7.43
N THR A 139 1.34 -20.48 6.85
CA THR A 139 0.11 -20.75 7.58
C THR A 139 -0.62 -21.92 6.95
N ASP A 140 -1.31 -22.70 7.78
CA ASP A 140 -2.14 -23.85 7.35
C ASP A 140 -3.64 -23.52 7.35
N SER A 141 -4.02 -22.36 7.87
CA SER A 141 -5.40 -21.91 7.98
C SER A 141 -5.49 -20.39 7.92
N GLY A 142 -6.74 -19.90 7.91
CA GLY A 142 -7.07 -18.49 7.79
C GLY A 142 -7.55 -18.11 6.40
N ASN A 143 -7.87 -16.84 6.25
CA ASN A 143 -8.25 -16.22 4.98
C ASN A 143 -7.48 -14.92 4.85
N TRP A 144 -6.26 -15.04 4.36
CA TRP A 144 -5.31 -13.95 4.39
C TRP A 144 -5.56 -12.93 3.28
N HIS A 145 -5.28 -11.68 3.61
CA HIS A 145 -5.30 -10.48 2.79
C HIS A 145 -4.10 -9.63 3.22
N GLN A 146 -3.61 -8.77 2.34
CA GLN A 146 -2.72 -7.64 2.66
C GLN A 146 -2.11 -7.15 1.33
N ALA A 147 -2.28 -5.90 0.95
CA ALA A 147 -1.57 -5.32 -0.19
C ALA A 147 -0.11 -4.99 0.17
N PRO A 148 0.81 -4.75 -0.79
CA PRO A 148 2.19 -4.36 -0.47
C PRO A 148 2.27 -3.05 0.32
N CYS A 149 2.71 -3.14 1.57
CA CYS A 149 3.01 -2.04 2.47
C CYS A 149 4.46 -2.23 2.98
N ASN A 150 4.89 -1.38 3.90
CA ASN A 150 6.28 -1.39 4.36
C ASN A 150 6.65 -2.65 5.15
N VAL A 151 7.95 -2.90 5.22
CA VAL A 151 8.57 -3.84 6.16
C VAL A 151 9.43 -3.00 7.09
N HIS A 152 9.25 -3.19 8.40
CA HIS A 152 9.95 -2.42 9.41
C HIS A 152 11.05 -3.27 10.04
N GLU A 153 12.24 -2.72 10.18
CA GLU A 153 13.35 -3.39 10.86
C GLU A 153 13.62 -2.72 12.20
N ALA A 154 13.62 -3.51 13.27
CA ALA A 154 13.95 -3.05 14.62
C ALA A 154 14.42 -4.23 15.47
N ASN A 155 15.23 -3.98 16.50
CA ASN A 155 15.60 -5.01 17.48
C ASN A 155 16.17 -6.32 16.90
N GLY A 156 16.84 -6.26 15.74
CA GLY A 156 17.35 -7.44 15.02
C GLY A 156 16.29 -8.29 14.31
N ASN A 157 15.06 -7.79 14.18
CA ASN A 157 13.92 -8.46 13.56
C ASN A 157 13.36 -7.66 12.39
N VAL A 158 12.72 -8.38 11.46
CA VAL A 158 11.73 -7.81 10.54
C VAL A 158 10.36 -7.86 11.18
N TYR A 159 9.59 -6.80 10.95
CA TYR A 159 8.20 -6.63 11.36
C TYR A 159 7.37 -6.26 10.14
N LEU A 160 6.33 -7.04 9.85
CA LEU A 160 5.38 -6.75 8.79
C LEU A 160 4.00 -7.23 9.19
N VAL A 161 2.94 -6.71 8.56
CA VAL A 161 1.57 -7.16 8.85
C VAL A 161 1.06 -7.99 7.69
N MET A 162 0.43 -9.12 8.00
CA MET A 162 -0.52 -9.81 7.13
C MET A 162 -1.89 -9.76 7.82
N GLU A 163 -2.96 -9.64 7.04
CA GLU A 163 -4.30 -9.40 7.55
C GLU A 163 -5.13 -10.67 7.42
N ASN A 164 -5.71 -11.15 8.51
CA ASN A 164 -6.64 -12.27 8.44
C ASN A 164 -8.08 -11.74 8.36
N ILE A 165 -8.92 -12.38 7.57
CA ILE A 165 -10.35 -12.08 7.52
C ILE A 165 -11.06 -13.17 8.31
N ARG A 166 -11.69 -12.80 9.44
CA ARG A 166 -12.43 -13.76 10.27
C ARG A 166 -13.61 -14.36 9.50
N GLU A 167 -14.03 -15.56 9.89
CA GLU A 167 -15.23 -16.17 9.35
C GLU A 167 -16.45 -15.27 9.61
N HIS A 168 -17.30 -15.12 8.60
CA HIS A 168 -18.39 -14.17 8.63
C HIS A 168 -19.51 -14.54 7.65
N GLU A 169 -20.71 -14.04 7.90
CA GLU A 169 -21.88 -14.20 7.02
C GLU A 169 -22.08 -13.01 6.06
N LEU A 170 -21.15 -12.04 6.02
CA LEU A 170 -21.23 -10.90 5.12
C LEU A 170 -21.12 -11.34 3.65
N THR A 171 -22.01 -10.83 2.81
CA THR A 171 -21.94 -10.96 1.35
C THR A 171 -21.46 -9.68 0.68
N ASN A 172 -21.35 -8.58 1.42
CA ASN A 172 -20.63 -7.39 1.01
C ASN A 172 -19.11 -7.55 1.29
N TRP A 173 -18.32 -6.53 0.94
CA TRP A 173 -16.87 -6.51 1.21
C TRP A 173 -16.57 -6.62 2.71
N PRO A 174 -15.81 -7.63 3.18
CA PRO A 174 -15.71 -7.95 4.61
C PRO A 174 -14.61 -7.16 5.33
N VAL A 175 -14.47 -5.88 5.01
CA VAL A 175 -13.44 -5.01 5.56
C VAL A 175 -13.59 -4.79 7.07
N SER A 176 -14.81 -4.92 7.62
CA SER A 176 -15.05 -4.87 9.05
C SER A 176 -14.60 -6.15 9.80
N GLN A 177 -14.33 -7.23 9.07
CA GLN A 177 -13.93 -8.53 9.63
C GLN A 177 -12.42 -8.76 9.57
N ILE A 178 -11.66 -7.75 9.15
CA ILE A 178 -10.21 -7.82 9.05
C ILE A 178 -9.57 -7.63 10.44
N GLU A 179 -8.64 -8.52 10.76
CA GLU A 179 -7.70 -8.39 11.86
C GLU A 179 -6.26 -8.19 11.31
N PRO A 180 -5.58 -7.08 11.65
CA PRO A 180 -4.19 -6.88 11.27
C PRO A 180 -3.30 -7.67 12.22
N ILE A 181 -2.51 -8.61 11.69
CA ILE A 181 -1.60 -9.45 12.48
C ILE A 181 -0.17 -9.00 12.22
N LEU A 182 0.45 -8.34 13.21
CA LEU A 182 1.89 -8.05 13.17
C LEU A 182 2.66 -9.36 13.29
N MET A 183 3.51 -9.62 12.32
CA MET A 183 4.43 -10.75 12.25
C MET A 183 5.84 -10.25 12.55
N ARG A 184 6.57 -10.99 13.38
CA ARG A 184 7.97 -10.73 13.73
C ARG A 184 8.81 -11.96 13.41
N ALA A 185 9.95 -11.77 12.76
CA ALA A 185 10.96 -12.81 12.63
C ALA A 185 12.37 -12.22 12.71
N LYS A 186 13.34 -13.01 13.18
CA LYS A 186 14.73 -12.56 13.26
C LYS A 186 15.30 -12.35 11.86
N THR A 187 16.06 -11.27 11.68
CA THR A 187 16.67 -10.93 10.39
C THR A 187 17.64 -12.00 9.89
N ASP A 188 18.29 -12.74 10.79
CA ASP A 188 19.28 -13.79 10.49
C ASP A 188 18.68 -15.21 10.45
N ALA A 189 17.38 -15.37 10.65
CA ALA A 189 16.69 -16.65 10.54
C ALA A 189 16.33 -16.98 9.09
N ASP A 190 16.04 -18.26 8.83
CA ASP A 190 15.40 -18.66 7.58
C ASP A 190 13.92 -18.30 7.63
N LEU A 191 13.54 -17.24 6.92
CA LEU A 191 12.16 -16.74 6.92
C LEU A 191 11.20 -17.61 6.11
N THR A 192 11.70 -18.63 5.41
CA THR A 192 10.85 -19.61 4.73
C THR A 192 10.25 -20.64 5.68
N LEU A 193 10.72 -20.69 6.93
CA LEU A 193 10.22 -21.58 7.97
C LEU A 193 9.10 -20.91 8.77
N ALA A 194 7.98 -21.60 8.97
CA ALA A 194 6.84 -21.07 9.74
C ALA A 194 7.22 -20.80 11.21
N GLU A 195 8.05 -21.66 11.80
CA GLU A 195 8.55 -21.53 13.18
C GLU A 195 9.47 -20.31 13.40
N SER A 196 9.99 -19.69 12.33
CA SER A 196 10.75 -18.44 12.43
C SER A 196 9.87 -17.24 12.77
N TRP A 197 8.54 -17.35 12.57
CA TRP A 197 7.60 -16.25 12.71
C TRP A 197 6.83 -16.32 14.02
N THR A 198 6.77 -15.18 14.72
CA THR A 198 5.85 -14.93 15.83
C THR A 198 4.73 -14.01 15.35
N PHE A 199 3.49 -14.31 15.74
CA PHE A 199 2.29 -13.56 15.34
C PHE A 199 1.71 -12.83 16.55
N ALA A 200 1.26 -11.58 16.34
CA ALA A 200 0.54 -10.82 17.35
C ALA A 200 -0.90 -11.32 17.51
N SER A 201 -1.56 -10.95 18.61
CA SER A 201 -3.00 -11.18 18.77
C SER A 201 -3.80 -10.44 17.70
N GLY A 202 -4.93 -11.01 17.27
CA GLY A 202 -5.88 -10.33 16.40
C GLY A 202 -6.68 -9.26 17.12
N LEU A 203 -7.10 -8.24 16.37
CA LEU A 203 -8.09 -7.25 16.76
C LEU A 203 -8.97 -7.02 15.54
N VAL A 204 -10.24 -7.41 15.58
CA VAL A 204 -11.14 -7.26 14.42
C VAL A 204 -11.79 -5.88 14.41
N ALA A 205 -11.94 -5.30 13.22
CA ALA A 205 -12.40 -3.92 13.09
C ALA A 205 -13.81 -3.68 13.65
N GLU A 206 -14.76 -4.61 13.45
CA GLU A 206 -16.14 -4.48 13.96
C GLU A 206 -16.19 -4.42 15.49
N GLU A 207 -15.33 -5.17 16.18
CA GLU A 207 -15.24 -5.16 17.65
C GLU A 207 -14.54 -3.89 18.15
N ALA A 208 -13.48 -3.48 17.47
CA ALA A 208 -12.68 -2.31 17.85
C ALA A 208 -13.39 -0.98 17.55
N ILE A 209 -14.17 -0.93 16.47
CA ILE A 209 -14.81 0.27 15.94
C ILE A 209 -16.30 -0.01 15.68
N PRO A 210 -17.13 -0.09 16.74
CA PRO A 210 -18.57 -0.21 16.57
C PRO A 210 -19.14 1.06 15.90
N SER A 211 -19.56 0.95 14.64
CA SER A 211 -19.95 2.10 13.80
C SER A 211 -21.09 2.94 14.40
N GLY A 212 -22.02 2.30 15.12
CA GLY A 212 -23.12 3.00 15.82
C GLY A 212 -22.69 3.90 16.99
N ARG A 213 -21.39 4.05 17.27
CA ARG A 213 -20.85 4.99 18.28
C ARG A 213 -20.15 6.20 17.67
N LEU A 214 -20.20 6.37 16.34
CA LEU A 214 -19.34 7.30 15.59
C LEU A 214 -20.06 8.60 15.15
N ASP A 215 -20.90 9.19 16.00
CA ASP A 215 -21.85 10.25 15.59
C ASP A 215 -21.22 11.62 15.25
N TYR A 216 -20.13 12.02 15.91
CA TYR A 216 -19.67 13.43 15.84
C TYR A 216 -18.78 13.78 14.64
N PHE A 217 -18.21 12.78 13.98
CA PHE A 217 -17.26 12.97 12.87
C PHE A 217 -17.81 12.46 11.53
N GLY A 218 -19.11 12.13 11.46
CA GLY A 218 -19.80 11.78 10.22
C GLY A 218 -19.37 10.43 9.64
N VAL A 219 -19.14 9.44 10.50
CA VAL A 219 -18.79 8.07 10.10
C VAL A 219 -19.87 7.12 10.63
N PRO A 220 -20.34 6.15 9.84
CA PRO A 220 -20.08 5.99 8.42
C PRO A 220 -20.68 7.15 7.60
N PHE A 221 -19.97 7.58 6.56
CA PHE A 221 -20.42 8.70 5.71
C PHE A 221 -21.61 8.31 4.81
N PHE A 222 -21.63 7.06 4.36
CA PHE A 222 -22.74 6.46 3.63
C PHE A 222 -23.43 5.40 4.48
N THR A 223 -24.68 5.09 4.18
CA THR A 223 -25.39 4.02 4.88
C THR A 223 -24.68 2.68 4.67
N GLU A 224 -24.30 2.02 5.77
CA GLU A 224 -23.65 0.71 5.73
C GLU A 224 -24.63 -0.40 5.38
N GLN A 225 -24.14 -1.45 4.71
CA GLN A 225 -24.90 -2.64 4.39
C GLN A 225 -24.06 -3.90 4.58
N ARG A 226 -24.59 -4.89 5.31
CA ARG A 226 -23.98 -6.22 5.47
C ARG A 226 -23.99 -7.05 4.18
N ALA A 227 -25.01 -6.84 3.34
CA ALA A 227 -25.16 -7.50 2.06
C ALA A 227 -24.92 -6.52 0.91
N ALA A 228 -24.27 -6.99 -0.15
CA ALA A 228 -24.09 -6.17 -1.34
C ALA A 228 -25.46 -5.79 -1.91
N LYS A 229 -25.73 -4.49 -2.04
CA LYS A 229 -26.93 -3.94 -2.68
C LYS A 229 -26.53 -3.17 -3.93
N PRO A 230 -26.40 -3.85 -5.08
CA PRO A 230 -26.12 -3.19 -6.34
C PRO A 230 -27.18 -2.11 -6.60
N ASN A 231 -26.77 -0.95 -7.12
CA ASN A 231 -27.62 0.20 -7.47
C ASN A 231 -28.12 1.07 -6.29
N GLN A 232 -27.64 0.86 -5.07
CA GLN A 232 -27.87 1.79 -3.96
C GLN A 232 -26.58 2.48 -3.57
N VAL A 233 -26.66 3.76 -3.19
CA VAL A 233 -25.52 4.46 -2.58
C VAL A 233 -25.36 3.93 -1.15
N ASN A 234 -24.44 2.99 -0.98
CA ASN A 234 -24.14 2.35 0.30
C ASN A 234 -22.66 1.99 0.38
N SER A 235 -22.19 1.72 1.58
CA SER A 235 -20.85 1.17 1.82
C SER A 235 -20.91 -0.18 2.52
N ALA A 236 -19.79 -0.90 2.51
CA ALA A 236 -19.58 -1.96 3.48
C ALA A 236 -19.54 -1.37 4.90
N LEU A 237 -19.58 -2.25 5.91
CA LEU A 237 -19.41 -1.83 7.30
C LEU A 237 -18.03 -1.21 7.51
N VAL A 238 -17.93 -0.25 8.42
CA VAL A 238 -16.71 0.44 8.80
C VAL A 238 -15.65 -0.58 9.17
N GLY A 239 -14.46 -0.36 8.66
CA GLY A 239 -13.35 -1.26 8.87
C GLY A 239 -12.02 -0.67 8.47
N TRP A 240 -11.01 -1.51 8.39
CA TRP A 240 -9.66 -1.15 8.04
C TRP A 240 -9.00 -2.24 7.20
N LEU A 241 -7.90 -1.89 6.53
CA LEU A 241 -7.07 -2.81 5.76
C LEU A 241 -5.75 -2.14 5.33
N GLU A 242 -4.89 -2.89 4.65
CA GLU A 242 -3.68 -2.42 3.98
C GLU A 242 -2.68 -1.79 4.96
N THR A 243 -2.38 -2.53 6.02
CA THR A 243 -1.62 -2.07 7.19
C THR A 243 -0.14 -1.80 6.90
N ASN A 244 0.33 -0.60 7.27
CA ASN A 244 1.73 -0.21 7.40
C ASN A 244 2.16 -0.31 8.88
N VAL A 245 3.42 -0.65 9.12
CA VAL A 245 4.03 -0.73 10.46
C VAL A 245 4.90 0.50 10.70
N VAL A 246 4.69 1.19 11.80
CA VAL A 246 5.46 2.38 12.18
C VAL A 246 5.94 2.22 13.61
N GLN A 247 7.19 2.58 13.88
CA GLN A 247 7.65 2.83 15.24
C GLN A 247 7.89 4.32 15.41
N ILE A 248 7.38 4.89 16.50
CA ILE A 248 7.61 6.28 16.87
C ILE A 248 8.87 6.34 17.73
N THR A 249 9.94 6.92 17.17
CA THR A 249 11.28 6.94 17.78
C THR A 249 11.69 8.29 18.36
N ASP A 250 10.88 9.34 18.18
CA ASP A 250 11.15 10.66 18.75
C ASP A 250 10.81 10.66 20.25
N PRO A 251 11.77 10.82 21.18
CA PRO A 251 11.51 10.76 22.62
C PRO A 251 10.57 11.86 23.13
N ASP A 252 10.38 12.94 22.36
CA ASP A 252 9.46 14.02 22.71
C ASP A 252 8.01 13.74 22.25
N HIS A 253 7.77 12.61 21.57
CA HIS A 253 6.44 12.22 21.11
C HIS A 253 5.62 11.54 22.21
N TYR A 254 4.33 11.89 22.34
CA TYR A 254 3.42 11.30 23.36
C TYR A 254 3.27 9.77 23.29
N TRP A 255 3.48 9.18 22.11
CA TRP A 255 3.41 7.73 21.89
C TRP A 255 4.78 7.05 21.76
N HIS A 256 5.86 7.76 22.10
CA HIS A 256 7.18 7.15 22.14
C HIS A 256 7.25 6.11 23.25
N ASP A 257 7.73 4.92 22.88
CA ASP A 257 8.04 3.85 23.81
C ASP A 257 9.57 3.72 23.90
N PRO A 258 10.19 4.10 25.04
CA PRO A 258 11.65 4.05 25.19
C PRO A 258 12.21 2.62 25.19
N SER A 259 11.37 1.60 25.33
CA SER A 259 11.81 0.21 25.21
C SER A 259 11.91 -0.26 23.75
N GLY A 260 11.38 0.50 22.80
CA GLY A 260 11.36 0.14 21.38
C GLY A 260 10.49 -1.08 21.08
N ARG A 261 9.46 -1.35 21.91
CA ARG A 261 8.60 -2.54 21.81
C ARG A 261 7.17 -2.23 21.40
N THR A 262 6.87 -0.97 21.09
CA THR A 262 5.58 -0.53 20.58
C THR A 262 5.67 -0.26 19.09
N PHE A 263 4.71 -0.82 18.36
CA PHE A 263 4.57 -0.66 16.91
C PHE A 263 3.16 -0.18 16.61
N HIS A 264 3.02 0.90 15.84
CA HIS A 264 1.75 1.44 15.39
C HIS A 264 1.37 0.87 14.04
N LEU A 265 0.12 0.45 13.93
CA LEU A 265 -0.47 -0.12 12.72
C LEU A 265 -1.28 0.98 12.03
N TRP A 266 -0.76 1.50 10.92
CA TRP A 266 -1.41 2.53 10.11
C TRP A 266 -2.13 1.89 8.93
N MET A 267 -3.45 2.02 8.91
CA MET A 267 -4.30 1.28 7.98
C MET A 267 -5.14 2.22 7.14
N ARG A 268 -5.45 1.79 5.93
CA ARG A 268 -6.53 2.38 5.14
C ARG A 268 -7.82 2.32 5.95
N ALA A 269 -8.49 3.45 6.11
CA ALA A 269 -9.78 3.52 6.80
C ALA A 269 -10.92 3.34 5.80
N HIS A 270 -11.78 2.36 6.02
CA HIS A 270 -13.05 2.26 5.30
C HIS A 270 -14.14 2.93 6.14
N THR A 271 -14.37 4.21 5.91
CA THR A 271 -15.39 5.01 6.63
C THR A 271 -16.52 5.51 5.73
N GLY A 272 -16.42 5.25 4.42
CA GLY A 272 -17.24 5.89 3.37
C GLY A 272 -16.80 7.32 3.03
N GLY A 273 -15.94 7.95 3.85
CA GLY A 273 -15.39 9.29 3.64
C GLY A 273 -13.94 9.28 3.14
N THR A 274 -13.27 10.43 3.26
CA THR A 274 -11.85 10.64 2.93
C THR A 274 -11.10 11.23 4.13
N GLY A 275 -9.76 11.23 4.08
CA GLY A 275 -8.93 12.04 4.99
C GLY A 275 -8.61 11.42 6.35
N TYR A 276 -8.98 10.16 6.59
CA TYR A 276 -8.62 9.42 7.81
C TYR A 276 -7.87 8.14 7.47
N ALA A 277 -6.89 7.79 8.29
CA ALA A 277 -6.35 6.44 8.42
C ALA A 277 -6.85 5.82 9.72
N ALA A 278 -6.98 4.51 9.76
CA ALA A 278 -7.23 3.78 10.99
C ALA A 278 -5.91 3.49 11.71
N ILE A 279 -5.94 3.50 13.05
CA ILE A 279 -4.76 3.22 13.87
C ILE A 279 -5.06 2.19 14.96
N ALA A 280 -4.13 1.24 15.09
CA ALA A 280 -3.98 0.37 16.25
C ALA A 280 -2.50 0.38 16.68
N LYS A 281 -2.19 -0.29 17.79
CA LYS A 281 -0.82 -0.55 18.20
C LYS A 281 -0.65 -2.00 18.62
N VAL A 282 0.59 -2.46 18.53
CA VAL A 282 1.05 -3.73 19.06
C VAL A 282 2.13 -3.44 20.08
N VAL A 283 2.00 -4.04 21.27
CA VAL A 283 3.02 -3.99 22.31
C VAL A 283 3.65 -5.37 22.46
N GLU A 284 4.96 -5.44 22.30
CA GLU A 284 5.77 -6.62 22.55
C GLU A 284 6.13 -6.72 24.04
N ARG A 285 5.68 -7.79 24.69
CA ARG A 285 5.90 -8.06 26.12
C ARG A 285 7.28 -8.68 26.33
N GLU A 286 7.75 -8.70 27.59
CA GLU A 286 9.04 -9.31 27.96
C GLU A 286 9.14 -10.80 27.64
N ASP A 287 8.01 -11.52 27.65
CA ASP A 287 7.90 -12.93 27.26
C ASP A 287 7.89 -13.14 25.73
N GLY A 288 8.02 -12.05 24.95
CA GLY A 288 8.00 -12.07 23.49
C GLY A 288 6.60 -12.13 22.87
N ARG A 289 5.52 -12.17 23.67
CA ARG A 289 4.14 -12.09 23.18
C ARG A 289 3.86 -10.70 22.63
N MET A 290 3.24 -10.63 21.46
CA MET A 290 2.82 -9.37 20.83
C MET A 290 1.30 -9.21 20.96
N GLU A 291 0.85 -8.09 21.52
CA GLU A 291 -0.57 -7.84 21.79
C GLU A 291 -1.09 -6.60 21.07
N THR A 292 -2.10 -6.79 20.23
CA THR A 292 -2.75 -5.74 19.44
C THR A 292 -3.88 -5.08 20.22
N MET A 293 -3.93 -3.75 20.21
CA MET A 293 -4.94 -2.93 20.90
C MET A 293 -5.10 -1.56 20.24
N LEU A 294 -6.15 -0.81 20.58
CA LEU A 294 -6.28 0.58 20.16
C LEU A 294 -5.37 1.51 20.98
N GLU A 295 -4.92 2.60 20.37
CA GLU A 295 -4.07 3.60 21.03
C GLU A 295 -4.89 4.54 21.92
N ARG A 296 -4.24 5.16 22.92
CA ARG A 296 -4.81 6.22 23.74
C ARG A 296 -4.15 7.56 23.45
N THR A 297 -4.97 8.59 23.32
CA THR A 297 -4.51 9.98 23.30
C THR A 297 -4.12 10.43 24.72
N PRO A 298 -3.40 11.57 24.88
CA PRO A 298 -3.04 12.10 26.21
C PRO A 298 -4.23 12.33 27.16
N SER A 299 -5.43 12.56 26.61
CA SER A 299 -6.67 12.70 27.39
C SER A 299 -7.20 11.37 27.96
N GLY A 300 -6.57 10.23 27.63
CA GLY A 300 -7.01 8.88 27.96
C GLY A 300 -8.08 8.31 27.01
N LYS A 301 -8.60 9.13 26.08
CA LYS A 301 -9.57 8.68 25.06
C LYS A 301 -8.89 7.77 24.04
N THR A 302 -9.63 6.74 23.62
CA THR A 302 -9.21 5.81 22.58
C THR A 302 -9.15 6.50 21.21
N ALA A 303 -8.08 6.25 20.47
CA ALA A 303 -7.93 6.65 19.08
C ALA A 303 -8.02 5.42 18.18
N ALA A 304 -8.97 5.43 17.26
CA ALA A 304 -9.11 4.44 16.20
C ALA A 304 -8.87 5.05 14.80
N PHE A 305 -8.91 6.38 14.69
CA PHE A 305 -8.70 7.12 13.46
C PHE A 305 -7.83 8.34 13.71
N LEU A 306 -7.00 8.70 12.73
CA LEU A 306 -6.22 9.92 12.69
C LEU A 306 -6.33 10.59 11.32
N PRO A 307 -6.26 11.94 11.24
CA PRO A 307 -6.14 12.64 9.98
C PRO A 307 -4.97 12.09 9.16
N CYS A 308 -5.24 11.70 7.92
CA CYS A 308 -4.26 11.16 7.01
C CYS A 308 -4.67 11.49 5.57
N PRO A 309 -3.92 12.35 4.85
CA PRO A 309 -4.21 12.68 3.47
C PRO A 309 -4.25 11.42 2.60
N GLY A 310 -5.42 11.12 2.00
CA GLY A 310 -5.61 9.93 1.17
C GLY A 310 -5.79 8.61 1.93
N GLY A 311 -5.93 8.64 3.27
CA GLY A 311 -6.03 7.46 4.12
C GLY A 311 -7.24 6.54 3.86
N GLN A 312 -8.22 6.97 3.06
CA GLN A 312 -9.33 6.13 2.62
C GLN A 312 -8.98 5.15 1.48
N MET A 313 -7.81 5.35 0.86
CA MET A 313 -7.24 4.49 -0.17
C MET A 313 -5.92 3.87 0.33
N LYS A 314 -5.39 2.88 -0.39
CA LYS A 314 -4.07 2.34 -0.06
C LYS A 314 -3.04 3.47 -0.06
N PHE A 315 -2.24 3.53 0.99
CA PHE A 315 -1.10 4.42 1.12
C PHE A 315 0.13 3.64 1.57
N HIS A 316 1.30 4.25 1.42
CA HIS A 316 2.57 3.67 1.84
C HIS A 316 3.34 4.65 2.71
N ILE A 317 3.86 4.17 3.85
CA ILE A 317 4.69 4.97 4.77
C ILE A 317 6.12 4.45 4.77
N LEU A 318 7.09 5.35 4.60
CA LEU A 318 8.51 5.07 4.85
C LEU A 318 9.05 5.99 5.93
N TYR A 319 10.00 5.48 6.70
CA TYR A 319 10.82 6.31 7.58
C TYR A 319 12.17 6.55 6.92
N ASP A 320 12.55 7.82 6.78
CA ASP A 320 13.88 8.20 6.32
C ASP A 320 14.80 8.43 7.51
N ALA A 321 15.68 7.47 7.80
CA ALA A 321 16.60 7.54 8.92
C ALA A 321 17.60 8.72 8.86
N ILE A 322 17.84 9.29 7.67
CA ILE A 322 18.75 10.43 7.49
C ILE A 322 18.10 11.72 8.02
N THR A 323 16.90 12.04 7.53
CA THR A 323 16.19 13.28 7.94
C THR A 323 15.32 13.09 9.18
N LYS A 324 15.13 11.83 9.62
CA LYS A 324 14.19 11.42 10.67
C LYS A 324 12.75 11.81 10.37
N MET A 325 12.38 11.85 9.09
CA MET A 325 11.04 12.15 8.63
C MET A 325 10.31 10.88 8.19
N TYR A 326 9.00 10.86 8.40
CA TYR A 326 8.08 9.93 7.78
C TYR A 326 7.62 10.48 6.44
N TRP A 327 7.59 9.64 5.41
CA TRP A 327 7.09 9.96 4.09
C TRP A 327 5.80 9.19 3.84
N LEU A 328 4.77 9.86 3.35
CA LEU A 328 3.47 9.28 3.02
C LEU A 328 3.17 9.46 1.53
N LEU A 329 3.00 8.34 0.84
CA LEU A 329 2.55 8.28 -0.54
C LEU A 329 1.11 7.81 -0.58
N SER A 330 0.20 8.63 -1.10
CA SER A 330 -1.24 8.34 -1.09
C SER A 330 -1.97 8.88 -2.32
N SER A 331 -3.22 8.46 -2.49
CA SER A 331 -4.09 8.99 -3.55
C SER A 331 -4.72 10.31 -3.09
N GLN A 332 -4.70 11.33 -3.94
CA GLN A 332 -5.35 12.61 -3.68
C GLN A 332 -6.83 12.53 -4.03
N ALA A 333 -7.70 12.84 -3.07
CA ALA A 333 -9.10 13.15 -3.33
C ALA A 333 -9.25 14.65 -3.60
N THR A 334 -10.06 15.02 -4.58
CA THR A 334 -10.28 16.40 -5.01
C THR A 334 -11.75 16.82 -4.94
N ASP A 335 -12.68 15.86 -5.01
CA ASP A 335 -14.11 16.15 -5.08
C ASP A 335 -15.00 15.07 -4.40
N SER A 336 -14.55 14.48 -3.29
CA SER A 336 -15.25 13.38 -2.61
C SER A 336 -16.65 13.71 -2.06
N MET A 337 -17.08 14.97 -2.17
CA MET A 337 -18.43 15.43 -1.82
C MET A 337 -19.35 15.58 -3.04
N THR A 338 -18.87 15.24 -4.24
CA THR A 338 -19.73 15.11 -5.42
C THR A 338 -20.79 14.05 -5.15
N ARG A 339 -22.07 14.38 -5.39
CA ARG A 339 -23.15 13.41 -5.21
C ARG A 339 -22.88 12.17 -6.06
N ALA A 340 -23.10 10.98 -5.50
CA ALA A 340 -22.84 9.72 -6.20
C ALA A 340 -23.60 9.59 -7.54
N ASP A 341 -24.83 10.13 -7.64
CA ASP A 341 -25.63 10.15 -8.88
C ASP A 341 -25.15 11.18 -9.93
N ARG A 342 -24.10 11.96 -9.61
CA ARG A 342 -23.50 12.98 -10.47
C ARG A 342 -22.04 12.70 -10.81
N LEU A 343 -21.49 11.57 -10.36
CA LEU A 343 -20.14 11.19 -10.70
C LEU A 343 -19.99 10.99 -12.22
N PRO A 344 -18.90 11.49 -12.84
CA PRO A 344 -18.57 11.16 -14.22
C PRO A 344 -18.48 9.65 -14.46
N ALA A 345 -18.83 9.20 -15.67
CA ALA A 345 -18.84 7.77 -16.02
C ALA A 345 -17.50 7.04 -15.86
N GLU A 346 -16.38 7.79 -15.88
CA GLU A 346 -15.04 7.24 -15.67
C GLU A 346 -14.64 7.11 -14.19
N ARG A 347 -15.44 7.65 -13.27
CA ARG A 347 -15.25 7.42 -11.83
C ARG A 347 -15.67 6.00 -11.48
N PHE A 348 -15.04 5.49 -10.43
CA PHE A 348 -15.27 4.14 -9.93
C PHE A 348 -15.93 4.22 -8.57
N ASP A 349 -16.98 3.42 -8.37
CA ASP A 349 -17.63 3.22 -7.08
C ASP A 349 -18.10 4.55 -6.44
N LEU A 350 -17.84 4.77 -5.15
CA LEU A 350 -18.25 5.94 -4.39
C LEU A 350 -17.32 7.16 -4.64
N PRO A 351 -17.80 8.40 -4.36
CA PRO A 351 -17.01 9.62 -4.57
C PRO A 351 -15.62 9.64 -3.90
N ASN A 352 -15.47 8.96 -2.75
CA ASN A 352 -14.21 8.87 -2.01
C ASN A 352 -13.14 7.98 -2.68
N ASN A 353 -13.47 7.33 -3.80
CA ASN A 353 -12.66 6.33 -4.50
C ASN A 353 -11.89 6.91 -5.70
N GLU A 354 -11.42 8.16 -5.59
CA GLU A 354 -10.63 8.82 -6.63
C GLU A 354 -9.20 8.27 -6.68
N ARG A 355 -8.74 7.91 -7.89
CA ARG A 355 -7.54 7.06 -8.09
C ARG A 355 -6.54 7.60 -9.11
N HIS A 356 -6.76 8.77 -9.69
CA HIS A 356 -5.98 9.25 -10.84
C HIS A 356 -4.88 10.25 -10.48
N ARG A 357 -4.65 10.48 -9.18
CA ARG A 357 -3.73 11.50 -8.68
C ARG A 357 -2.95 10.94 -7.50
N LEU A 358 -1.62 10.92 -7.61
CA LEU A 358 -0.73 10.44 -6.57
C LEU A 358 -0.03 11.62 -5.92
N GLN A 359 0.01 11.69 -4.58
CA GLN A 359 0.58 12.79 -3.82
C GLN A 359 1.58 12.30 -2.78
N LEU A 360 2.52 13.17 -2.42
CA LEU A 360 3.57 12.92 -1.44
C LEU A 360 3.46 13.92 -0.29
N HIS A 361 3.60 13.42 0.93
CA HIS A 361 3.69 14.20 2.16
C HIS A 361 4.90 13.77 2.98
N PHE A 362 5.37 14.65 3.86
CA PHE A 362 6.32 14.33 4.91
C PHE A 362 5.73 14.68 6.28
N SER A 363 6.25 14.06 7.34
CA SER A 363 5.86 14.33 8.72
C SER A 363 7.03 14.08 9.67
N LYS A 364 7.20 14.95 10.68
CA LYS A 364 8.16 14.71 11.76
C LYS A 364 7.66 13.68 12.77
N ASN A 365 6.35 13.64 13.00
CA ASN A 365 5.74 12.86 14.10
C ASN A 365 4.80 11.74 13.61
N CYS A 366 4.70 11.53 12.29
CA CYS A 366 3.79 10.59 11.66
C CYS A 366 2.29 10.90 11.90
N VAL A 367 1.95 12.08 12.42
CA VAL A 367 0.56 12.50 12.70
C VAL A 367 0.21 13.75 11.88
N ASP A 368 1.08 14.75 11.92
CA ASP A 368 0.92 16.00 11.20
C ASP A 368 1.64 15.92 9.86
N TRP A 369 0.87 15.84 8.78
CA TRP A 369 1.37 15.63 7.42
C TRP A 369 1.49 16.95 6.65
N CYS A 370 2.70 17.29 6.22
CA CYS A 370 3.01 18.43 5.37
C CYS A 370 3.01 18.00 3.90
N PHE A 371 2.37 18.77 3.02
CA PHE A 371 2.29 18.47 1.59
C PHE A 371 3.64 18.73 0.90
N ALA A 372 4.24 17.70 0.31
CA ALA A 372 5.50 17.80 -0.43
C ALA A 372 5.26 18.11 -1.92
N GLY A 373 4.21 17.54 -2.51
CA GLY A 373 3.86 17.75 -3.91
C GLY A 373 2.97 16.67 -4.50
N LEU A 374 2.43 16.95 -5.69
CA LEU A 374 1.77 15.93 -6.52
C LEU A 374 2.87 15.11 -7.20
N VAL A 375 2.88 13.78 -7.08
CA VAL A 375 3.88 12.93 -7.74
C VAL A 375 3.59 12.85 -9.24
N THR A 376 2.37 12.46 -9.60
CA THR A 376 1.90 12.32 -10.99
C THR A 376 0.37 12.34 -11.01
N ALA A 377 -0.22 12.63 -12.17
CA ALA A 377 -1.65 12.45 -12.41
C ALA A 377 -1.90 11.86 -13.80
N GLY A 378 -2.98 11.08 -13.93
CA GLY A 378 -3.48 10.70 -15.24
C GLY A 378 -4.40 11.78 -15.83
N ASP A 379 -4.58 11.74 -17.15
CA ASP A 379 -5.38 12.77 -17.85
C ASP A 379 -6.87 12.71 -17.52
N SER A 380 -7.35 11.58 -17.00
CA SER A 380 -8.75 11.38 -16.66
C SER A 380 -8.92 10.42 -15.48
N PRO A 381 -10.10 10.37 -14.83
CA PRO A 381 -10.35 9.44 -13.74
C PRO A 381 -10.09 7.96 -14.07
N ARG A 382 -10.29 7.55 -15.33
CA ARG A 382 -9.99 6.19 -15.82
C ARG A 382 -8.48 5.88 -15.77
N GLN A 383 -7.65 6.89 -16.03
CA GLN A 383 -6.20 6.75 -16.10
C GLN A 383 -5.59 6.81 -14.69
N SER A 384 -5.77 5.74 -13.92
CA SER A 384 -5.35 5.72 -12.52
C SER A 384 -3.83 5.92 -12.34
N ARG A 385 -3.47 6.43 -11.15
CA ARG A 385 -2.13 6.57 -10.56
C ARG A 385 -2.29 6.33 -9.05
N HIS A 386 -2.43 5.06 -8.64
CA HIS A 386 -2.80 4.72 -7.25
C HIS A 386 -2.16 3.41 -6.77
N TYR A 387 -2.53 2.98 -5.56
CA TYR A 387 -2.10 1.69 -4.99
C TYR A 387 -0.58 1.54 -4.90
N ALA A 388 0.12 2.67 -4.91
CA ALA A 388 1.55 2.73 -5.13
C ALA A 388 2.34 2.22 -3.91
N SER A 389 3.56 1.81 -4.21
CA SER A 389 4.60 1.50 -3.23
C SER A 389 5.83 2.34 -3.55
N MET A 390 6.67 2.57 -2.56
CA MET A 390 7.87 3.38 -2.69
C MET A 390 9.06 2.79 -1.94
N ALA A 391 10.26 3.14 -2.38
CA ALA A 391 11.52 2.81 -1.74
C ALA A 391 12.52 3.96 -1.90
N ILE A 392 13.39 4.15 -0.91
CA ILE A 392 14.46 5.15 -0.97
C ILE A 392 15.66 4.55 -1.71
N ASP A 393 16.12 5.23 -2.75
CA ASP A 393 17.32 4.87 -3.54
C ASP A 393 18.31 6.04 -3.52
N GLY A 394 19.21 6.02 -2.54
CA GLY A 394 20.15 7.13 -2.29
C GLY A 394 19.41 8.42 -1.96
N ASP A 395 19.56 9.43 -2.83
CA ASP A 395 18.92 10.74 -2.72
C ASP A 395 17.51 10.81 -3.33
N ASP A 396 17.09 9.77 -4.04
CA ASP A 396 15.84 9.75 -4.76
C ASP A 396 14.81 8.83 -4.09
N LEU A 397 13.53 9.06 -4.40
CA LEU A 397 12.44 8.19 -4.02
C LEU A 397 11.89 7.49 -5.27
N CYS A 398 12.01 6.16 -5.28
CA CYS A 398 11.45 5.29 -6.30
C CYS A 398 9.98 5.00 -5.99
N VAL A 399 9.12 5.07 -7.00
CA VAL A 399 7.67 4.82 -6.86
C VAL A 399 7.20 3.86 -7.96
N LEU A 400 6.51 2.80 -7.57
CA LEU A 400 5.70 1.99 -8.49
C LEU A 400 4.22 2.23 -8.25
N SER A 401 3.49 2.53 -9.31
CA SER A 401 2.07 2.81 -9.29
C SER A 401 1.31 1.79 -10.11
N ARG A 402 0.15 1.35 -9.59
CA ARG A 402 -0.87 0.72 -10.44
C ARG A 402 -1.49 1.84 -11.27
N SER A 403 -1.48 1.64 -12.57
CA SER A 403 -1.76 2.72 -13.50
C SER A 403 -2.66 2.27 -14.65
N GLY A 404 -3.27 3.26 -15.30
CA GLY A 404 -4.05 3.04 -16.50
C GLY A 404 -3.77 4.11 -17.55
N ASP A 405 -3.98 3.74 -18.81
CA ASP A 405 -4.13 4.70 -19.91
C ASP A 405 -5.58 4.67 -20.45
N ALA A 406 -5.83 5.29 -21.60
CA ALA A 406 -7.16 5.35 -22.21
C ALA A 406 -7.78 3.96 -22.51
N ARG A 407 -6.96 2.90 -22.61
CA ARG A 407 -7.38 1.51 -22.89
C ARG A 407 -7.72 0.73 -21.61
N ALA A 408 -7.40 1.27 -20.44
CA ALA A 408 -7.73 0.64 -19.16
C ALA A 408 -9.22 0.28 -19.07
N LYS A 409 -9.52 -0.84 -18.40
CA LYS A 409 -10.91 -1.29 -18.25
C LYS A 409 -11.75 -0.27 -17.50
N ASP A 410 -11.21 0.24 -16.39
CA ASP A 410 -11.81 1.30 -15.56
C ASP A 410 -10.73 1.85 -14.60
N ALA A 411 -11.10 2.84 -13.77
CA ALA A 411 -10.17 3.47 -12.81
C ALA A 411 -9.62 2.52 -11.74
N HIS A 412 -10.30 1.40 -11.49
CA HIS A 412 -9.79 0.33 -10.65
C HIS A 412 -8.89 -0.57 -11.52
N ASN A 413 -9.43 -1.23 -12.52
CA ASN A 413 -8.78 -2.26 -13.31
C ASN A 413 -7.85 -1.66 -14.37
N GLY A 414 -6.66 -1.27 -13.92
CA GLY A 414 -5.60 -0.68 -14.73
C GLY A 414 -4.87 -1.70 -15.60
N ASN A 415 -4.31 -1.21 -16.70
CA ASN A 415 -3.56 -2.00 -17.69
C ASN A 415 -2.04 -1.76 -17.63
N LEU A 416 -1.56 -0.90 -16.75
CA LEU A 416 -0.14 -0.54 -16.63
C LEU A 416 0.36 -0.68 -15.18
N ILE A 417 1.64 -1.00 -15.02
CA ILE A 417 2.42 -0.67 -13.83
C ILE A 417 3.50 0.32 -14.27
N THR A 418 3.53 1.49 -13.65
CA THR A 418 4.46 2.58 -14.01
C THR A 418 5.45 2.85 -12.90
N PHE A 419 6.70 3.07 -13.29
CA PHE A 419 7.82 3.45 -12.44
C PHE A 419 8.09 4.94 -12.56
N HIS A 420 8.16 5.62 -11.41
CA HIS A 420 8.44 7.04 -11.28
C HIS A 420 9.61 7.25 -10.32
N ARG A 421 10.33 8.36 -10.49
CA ARG A 421 11.44 8.75 -9.61
C ARG A 421 11.30 10.20 -9.20
N VAL A 422 11.10 10.45 -7.91
CA VAL A 422 11.13 11.79 -7.34
C VAL A 422 12.57 12.09 -6.95
N ALA A 423 13.22 12.94 -7.74
CA ALA A 423 14.62 13.27 -7.55
C ALA A 423 14.83 14.14 -6.29
N ARG A 424 15.90 13.86 -5.52
CA ARG A 424 16.29 14.65 -4.34
C ARG A 424 15.12 14.95 -3.39
N PHE A 425 14.29 13.96 -3.11
CA PHE A 425 13.00 14.14 -2.41
C PHE A 425 13.14 14.83 -1.04
N ARG A 426 14.29 14.71 -0.37
CA ARG A 426 14.57 15.39 0.91
C ARG A 426 14.62 16.92 0.81
N GLU A 427 14.90 17.47 -0.37
CA GLU A 427 14.85 18.93 -0.62
C GLU A 427 13.42 19.49 -0.58
N LEU A 428 12.39 18.62 -0.53
CA LEU A 428 10.99 19.02 -0.42
C LEU A 428 10.56 19.36 1.02
N ILE A 429 11.42 19.11 2.01
CA ILE A 429 11.18 19.46 3.42
C ILE A 429 11.39 20.97 3.60
N TYR A 430 10.45 21.64 4.28
CA TYR A 430 10.48 23.10 4.51
C TYR A 430 10.22 23.49 5.96
#